data_AF-A0A8C6TJC4-F1
#
_entry.id   AF-A0A8C6TJC4-F1
#
_cell.length_a   1.000
_cell.length_b   1.000
_cell.length_c   1.000
_cell.angle_alpha   90.00
_cell.angle_beta   90.00
_cell.angle_gamma   90.00
#
_symmetry.space_group_name_H-M   'P 1'
#
loop_
_entity.id
_entity.type
_entity.pdbx_description
1 polymer ?
#
loop_
_entity_poly.entity_id
_entity_poly.type
_entity_poly.pdbx_seq_one_letter_code
_entity_poly.pdbx_strand_id
1 'polypeptide(L)' 'MSLTKSVYNLLFRRTSTFAITIMVGAVFFERLFDHGGDFVFEQMNRGKLWKHIKHNYEEKEE' A
#
# COMPACT_ATOMS: atom_id res chain seq x y z
N MET A 1 26.75 -7.67 -14.43
CA MET A 1 26.45 -6.35 -13.83
C MET A 1 25.67 -6.57 -12.54
N SER A 2 25.95 -5.82 -11.47
CA SER A 2 25.14 -5.91 -10.24
C SER A 2 23.78 -5.22 -10.43
N LEU A 3 22.72 -5.80 -9.85
CA LEU A 3 21.36 -5.25 -9.86
C LEU A 3 21.32 -3.83 -9.28
N THR A 4 21.99 -3.61 -8.15
CA THR A 4 22.06 -2.29 -7.50
C THR A 4 22.72 -1.24 -8.39
N LYS A 5 23.78 -1.63 -9.12
CA LYS A 5 24.48 -0.74 -10.07
C LYS A 5 23.58 -0.38 -11.26
N SER A 6 22.72 -1.30 -11.69
CA SER A 6 21.78 -1.08 -12.79
C SER A 6 20.64 -0.15 -12.37
N VAL A 7 20.05 -0.41 -11.19
CA VAL A 7 19.01 0.42 -10.59
C VAL A 7 19.49 1.85 -10.35
N TYR A 8 20.70 2.02 -9.80
CA TYR A 8 21.28 3.34 -9.58
C TYR A 8 21.44 4.12 -10.89
N ASN A 9 22.02 3.49 -11.92
CA ASN A 9 22.24 4.14 -13.20
C ASN A 9 20.95 4.53 -13.94
N LEU A 10 19.87 3.75 -13.74
CA LEU A 10 18.61 3.92 -14.47
C LEU A 10 17.66 4.89 -13.77
N LEU A 11 17.58 4.84 -12.44
CA LEU A 11 16.59 5.60 -11.66
C LEU A 11 17.22 6.75 -10.86
N PHE A 12 18.37 6.51 -10.22
CA PHE A 12 18.91 7.38 -9.17
C PHE A 12 20.08 8.29 -9.60
N ARG A 13 20.68 8.08 -10.78
CA ARG A 13 21.88 8.80 -11.23
C ARG A 13 21.60 10.25 -11.67
N ARG A 14 20.44 10.54 -12.27
CA ARG A 14 20.07 11.89 -12.71
C ARG A 14 19.00 12.47 -11.78
N THR A 15 19.15 13.72 -11.36
CA THR A 15 18.20 14.37 -10.43
C THR A 15 16.77 14.40 -10.98
N SER A 16 16.60 14.59 -12.29
CA SER A 16 15.27 14.57 -12.93
C SER A 16 14.59 13.20 -12.89
N THR A 17 15.31 12.12 -13.22
CA THR A 17 14.77 10.76 -13.15
C THR A 17 14.55 10.32 -11.70
N PHE A 18 15.42 10.77 -10.79
CA PHE A 18 15.31 10.53 -9.37
C PHE A 18 14.02 11.12 -8.79
N ALA A 19 13.72 12.39 -9.09
CA ALA A 19 12.51 13.05 -8.62
C ALA A 19 11.24 12.34 -9.11
N ILE A 20 11.18 11.97 -10.40
CA ILE A 20 10.04 11.21 -10.96
C ILE A 20 9.93 9.84 -10.28
N THR A 21 11.05 9.15 -10.08
CA THR A 21 11.06 7.84 -9.40
C THR A 21 10.47 7.94 -7.98
N ILE A 22 10.83 8.99 -7.23
CA ILE A 22 10.26 9.21 -5.89
C ILE A 22 8.76 9.51 -5.97
N MET A 23 8.33 10.41 -6.85
CA MET A 23 6.90 10.77 -6.95
C MET A 23 6.04 9.56 -7.29
N VAL A 24 6.45 8.79 -8.31
CA VAL A 24 5.75 7.55 -8.68
C VAL A 24 5.82 6.53 -7.55
N GLY A 25 7.01 6.33 -6.98
CA GLY A 25 7.22 5.40 -5.87
C GLY A 25 6.34 5.72 -4.67
N ALA A 26 6.17 7.00 -4.32
CA ALA A 26 5.34 7.44 -3.21
C ALA A 26 3.86 7.11 -3.42
N VAL A 27 3.30 7.38 -4.60
CA VAL A 27 1.88 7.09 -4.90
C VAL A 27 1.60 5.58 -4.84
N PHE A 28 2.49 4.77 -5.39
CA PHE A 28 2.34 3.31 -5.31
C PHE A 28 2.54 2.79 -3.88
N PHE A 29 3.52 3.34 -3.16
CA PHE A 29 3.79 2.96 -1.78
C PHE A 29 2.61 3.29 -0.87
N GLU A 30 2.04 4.49 -0.96
CA GLU A 30 0.87 4.92 -0.19
C GLU A 30 -0.26 3.88 -0.31
N ARG A 31 -0.68 3.56 -1.54
CA ARG A 31 -1.78 2.61 -1.76
C ARG A 31 -1.48 1.22 -1.21
N LEU A 32 -0.27 0.72 -1.43
CA LEU A 32 0.10 -0.62 -0.96
C LEU A 32 0.24 -0.68 0.56
N PHE A 33 0.80 0.37 1.15
CA PHE A 33 1.06 0.44 2.58
C PHE A 33 -0.25 0.59 3.35
N ASP A 34 -1.18 1.44 2.89
CA ASP A 34 -2.50 1.58 3.51
C ASP A 34 -3.27 0.26 3.46
N HIS A 35 -3.35 -0.39 2.30
CA HIS A 35 -4.06 -1.67 2.15
C HIS A 35 -3.41 -2.78 2.98
N GLY A 36 -2.08 -2.85 2.97
CA GLY A 36 -1.33 -3.82 3.77
C GLY A 36 -1.50 -3.59 5.27
N GLY A 37 -1.44 -2.33 5.71
CA GLY A 37 -1.63 -1.93 7.09
C GLY A 37 -3.05 -2.23 7.58
N ASP A 38 -4.05 -1.86 6.80
CA ASP A 38 -5.45 -2.20 7.05
C ASP A 38 -5.59 -3.71 7.18
N PHE A 39 -5.10 -4.49 6.21
CA PHE A 39 -5.18 -5.95 6.25
C PHE A 39 -4.59 -6.53 7.54
N VAL A 40 -3.36 -6.14 7.90
CA VAL A 40 -2.71 -6.60 9.13
C VAL A 40 -3.57 -6.24 10.35
N PHE A 41 -4.08 -5.01 10.40
CA PHE A 41 -4.92 -4.54 11.48
C PHE A 41 -6.25 -5.30 11.57
N GLU A 42 -6.91 -5.58 10.44
CA GLU A 42 -8.17 -6.35 10.43
C GLU A 42 -7.94 -7.78 10.89
N GLN A 43 -6.86 -8.42 10.42
CA GLN A 43 -6.52 -9.78 10.82
C GLN A 43 -6.25 -9.88 12.32
N MET A 44 -5.51 -8.91 12.88
CA MET A 44 -5.26 -8.86 14.32
C MET A 44 -6.52 -8.62 15.14
N ASN A 45 -7.51 -7.90 14.60
CA ASN A 45 -8.76 -7.54 15.28
C ASN A 45 -9.98 -8.27 14.71
N ARG A 46 -9.76 -9.48 14.17
CA ARG A 46 -10.81 -10.28 13.55
C ARG A 46 -11.94 -10.55 14.55
N GLY A 47 -13.18 -10.33 14.11
CA GLY A 47 -14.39 -10.46 14.93
C GLY A 47 -14.68 -9.30 15.90
N LYS A 48 -13.75 -8.34 16.09
CA LYS A 48 -13.95 -7.19 16.99
C LYS A 48 -14.40 -5.91 16.27
N LEU A 49 -13.93 -5.73 15.04
CA LEU A 49 -14.21 -4.53 14.25
C LEU A 49 -15.67 -4.52 13.77
N TRP A 50 -16.27 -3.31 13.72
CA TRP A 50 -17.64 -3.13 13.25
C TRP A 50 -17.89 -3.80 11.90
N LYS A 51 -16.99 -3.63 10.93
CA LYS A 51 -17.08 -4.28 9.60
C LYS A 51 -17.23 -5.80 9.65
N HIS A 52 -16.78 -6.47 10.72
CA HIS A 52 -16.95 -7.92 10.88
C HIS A 52 -18.33 -8.29 11.41
N ILE A 53 -18.95 -7.44 12.23
CA ILE A 53 -20.22 -7.73 12.91
C ILE A 53 -21.41 -6.96 12.32
N LYS A 54 -21.16 -6.01 11.42
CA LYS A 54 -22.15 -5.13 10.80
C LYS A 54 -23.33 -5.90 10.21
N HIS A 55 -23.04 -7.03 9.56
CA HIS A 55 -24.03 -7.93 8.96
C HIS A 55 -25.07 -8.49 9.94
N ASN A 56 -24.83 -8.42 11.25
CA ASN A 56 -25.80 -8.84 12.27
C ASN A 56 -26.85 -7.76 12.56
N TYR A 57 -26.64 -6.53 12.10
CA TYR A 57 -27.41 -5.35 12.50
C TYR A 57 -27.94 -4.53 11.31
N GLU A 58 -27.55 -4.88 10.09
CA GLU A 58 -28.12 -4.28 8.88
C GLU A 58 -29.41 -5.04 8.51
N GLU A 59 -30.49 -4.28 8.27
CA GLU A 59 -31.69 -4.83 7.66
C GLU A 59 -31.36 -5.29 6.24
N LYS A 60 -31.89 -6.44 5.84
CA LYS A 60 -31.79 -6.87 4.45
C LYS A 60 -32.64 -5.91 3.63
N GLU A 61 -32.00 -5.07 2.80
CA GLU A 61 -32.69 -4.41 1.70
C GLU A 61 -33.26 -5.53 0.82
N GLU A 62 -34.60 -5.59 0.71
CA GLU A 62 -35.33 -6.48 -0.19
C GLU A 62 -35.07 -6.13 -1.66
#